data_AF-A0A822ZEW8-F1
#
_entry.id   AF-A0A822ZEW8-F1
#
_cell.length_a   1.000
_cell.length_b   1.000
_cell.length_c   1.000
_cell.angle_alpha   90.00
_cell.angle_beta   90.00
_cell.angle_gamma   90.00
#
_symmetry.space_group_name_H-M   'P 1'
#
loop_
_entity.id
_entity.type
_entity.pdbx_description
1 polymer ?
#
loop_
_entity_poly.entity_id
_entity_poly.type
_entity_poly.pdbx_seq_one_letter_code
_entity_poly.pdbx_strand_id
1 'polypeptide(L)'
;MRKVDKHAYKPQLISIDPFHLQRKRPQRMIGYKEQYLQSFLQRTINKEELDNPEAINAAYSSMIKKMEELEPEARRFYEILSPLNKDEFVKLMLLGGSFIIEFFIRLGQDEISIHDQDPIPRWRDYILLDLILVENQLPFSVLEMLYDEIKEPRDLTLIKSAQMALQPFLPKGIHHFGITNIKHLLDYIHKSHVSNIARKNCCNRSRSETEIPSLEFPHATKLHKAGIKLKGVDAEC
;
A
#
# COMPACT_ATOMS: atom_id res chain seq x y z
N MET A 1 9.51 22.93 -14.18
CA MET A 1 8.42 21.96 -13.95
C MET A 1 7.09 22.70 -14.05
N ARG A 2 6.12 22.14 -14.79
CA ARG A 2 4.73 22.63 -14.80
C ARG A 2 4.25 22.72 -13.34
N LYS A 3 3.41 23.69 -12.99
CA LYS A 3 2.73 23.73 -11.69
C LYS A 3 2.06 22.37 -11.48
N VAL A 4 2.74 21.49 -10.76
CA VAL A 4 2.25 20.18 -10.39
C VAL A 4 1.11 20.45 -9.42
N ASP A 5 -0.08 19.94 -9.74
CA ASP A 5 -1.20 20.04 -8.83
C ASP A 5 -0.79 19.41 -7.49
N LYS A 6 -0.62 20.25 -6.46
CA LYS A 6 -0.25 19.82 -5.11
C LYS A 6 -1.31 18.89 -4.50
N HIS A 7 -2.49 18.79 -5.10
CA HIS A 7 -3.56 17.89 -4.71
C HIS A 7 -3.45 16.49 -5.34
N ALA A 8 -2.68 16.32 -6.42
CA ALA A 8 -2.57 15.03 -7.13
C ALA A 8 -1.75 13.96 -6.37
N TYR A 9 -0.94 14.39 -5.39
CA TYR A 9 -0.08 13.49 -4.60
C TYR A 9 -0.60 13.29 -3.18
N LYS A 10 -1.74 13.90 -2.86
CA LYS A 10 -2.34 13.87 -1.53
C LYS A 10 -3.48 12.88 -1.47
N PRO A 11 -3.50 11.99 -0.47
CA PRO A 11 -4.64 11.11 -0.26
C PRO A 11 -5.87 11.95 0.07
N GLN A 12 -6.97 11.66 -0.64
CA GLN A 12 -8.21 12.43 -0.56
C GLN A 12 -9.14 11.91 0.54
N LEU A 13 -9.10 10.62 0.82
CA LEU A 13 -10.05 9.91 1.67
C LEU A 13 -9.36 9.20 2.84
N ILE A 14 -8.38 8.34 2.58
CA ILE A 14 -7.67 7.55 3.60
C ILE A 14 -6.17 7.76 3.47
N SER A 15 -5.52 8.12 4.58
CA SER A 15 -4.10 7.80 4.68
C SER A 15 -3.72 7.02 5.91
N ILE A 16 -2.62 6.33 5.69
CA ILE A 16 -2.16 5.11 6.29
C ILE A 16 -0.72 5.32 6.76
N ASP A 17 -0.02 6.23 6.08
CA ASP A 17 1.31 6.65 6.45
C ASP A 17 1.32 7.50 7.75
N PRO A 18 2.43 7.45 8.52
CA PRO A 18 2.61 8.26 9.72
C PRO A 18 2.84 9.76 9.46
N PHE A 19 3.20 10.18 8.25
CA PHE A 19 3.53 11.58 7.94
C PHE A 19 2.31 12.51 7.95
N HIS A 20 1.15 11.98 7.63
CA HIS A 20 -0.06 12.78 7.48
C HIS A 20 -0.83 13.02 8.78
N LEU A 21 -0.26 12.65 9.94
CA LEU A 21 -0.90 12.84 11.25
C LEU A 21 -1.20 14.32 11.55
N GLN A 22 -0.36 15.25 11.09
CA GLN A 22 -0.51 16.69 11.38
C GLN A 22 -1.59 17.39 10.56
N ARG A 23 -2.25 16.68 9.62
CA ARG A 23 -3.26 17.28 8.75
C ARG A 23 -4.66 17.05 9.32
N LYS A 24 -5.46 18.11 9.41
CA LYS A 24 -6.87 18.08 9.82
C LYS A 24 -7.68 17.15 8.91
N ARG A 25 -7.72 15.86 9.23
CA ARG A 25 -8.55 14.87 8.56
C ARG A 25 -9.93 14.79 9.20
N PRO A 26 -10.97 14.40 8.45
CA PRO A 26 -12.26 14.13 9.04
C PRO A 26 -12.12 13.02 10.09
N GLN A 27 -12.54 13.28 11.33
CA GLN A 27 -12.52 12.30 12.42
C GLN A 27 -13.22 11.00 12.03
N ARG A 28 -14.25 11.08 11.18
CA ARG A 28 -14.97 9.94 10.64
C ARG A 28 -14.08 8.93 9.90
N MET A 29 -13.05 9.39 9.18
CA MET A 29 -12.11 8.50 8.49
C MET A 29 -11.13 7.80 9.43
N ILE A 30 -10.85 8.42 10.58
CA ILE A 30 -10.09 7.76 11.66
C ILE A 30 -10.96 6.66 12.26
N GLY A 31 -12.24 6.96 12.54
CA GLY A 31 -13.19 5.97 13.07
C GLY A 31 -13.35 4.73 12.17
N TYR A 32 -13.38 4.89 10.84
CA TYR A 32 -13.40 3.72 9.94
C TYR A 32 -12.14 2.87 10.03
N LYS A 33 -10.96 3.48 10.19
CA LYS A 33 -9.72 2.71 10.39
C LYS A 33 -9.73 1.98 11.74
N GLU A 34 -10.28 2.59 12.79
CA GLU A 34 -10.43 1.94 14.10
C GLU A 34 -11.39 0.75 14.03
N GLN A 35 -12.50 0.89 13.31
CA GLN A 35 -13.43 -0.22 13.05
C GLN A 35 -12.76 -1.36 12.28
N TYR A 36 -11.98 -1.03 11.25
CA TYR A 36 -11.23 -2.02 10.48
C TYR A 36 -10.12 -2.69 11.31
N LEU A 37 -9.46 -1.95 12.18
CA LEU A 37 -8.52 -2.51 13.15
C LEU A 37 -9.23 -3.49 14.10
N GLN A 38 -10.41 -3.15 14.61
CA GLN A 38 -11.19 -4.06 15.45
C GLN A 38 -11.56 -5.35 14.71
N SER A 39 -12.05 -5.25 13.47
CA SER A 39 -12.35 -6.42 12.64
C SER A 39 -11.10 -7.25 12.35
N PHE A 40 -9.98 -6.61 12.03
CA PHE A 40 -8.71 -7.30 11.86
C PHE A 40 -8.31 -8.09 13.12
N LEU A 41 -8.38 -7.47 14.30
CA LEU A 41 -8.03 -8.12 15.56
C LEU A 41 -8.90 -9.35 15.85
N GLN A 42 -10.19 -9.29 15.52
CA GLN A 42 -11.11 -10.44 15.62
C GLN A 42 -10.63 -11.63 14.79
N ARG A 43 -10.03 -11.38 13.61
CA ARG A 43 -9.47 -12.45 12.76
C ARG A 43 -8.15 -13.03 13.29
N THR A 44 -7.51 -12.39 14.27
CA THR A 44 -6.25 -12.85 14.90
C THR A 44 -6.46 -13.69 16.16
N ILE A 45 -7.71 -13.84 16.62
CA ILE A 45 -8.08 -14.66 17.78
C ILE A 45 -8.92 -15.86 17.36
N ASN A 46 -9.11 -16.82 18.27
CA ASN A 46 -9.96 -17.96 17.97
C ASN A 46 -11.44 -17.55 18.02
N LYS A 47 -12.30 -18.26 17.28
CA LYS A 47 -13.73 -17.90 17.17
C LYS A 47 -14.44 -17.96 18.52
N GLU A 48 -14.01 -18.85 19.40
CA GLU A 48 -14.54 -19.03 20.75
C GLU A 48 -14.20 -17.85 21.68
N GLU A 49 -13.23 -17.02 21.30
CA GLU A 49 -12.73 -15.88 22.08
C GLU A 49 -13.31 -14.54 21.59
N LEU A 50 -14.13 -14.51 20.53
CA LEU A 50 -14.64 -13.29 19.91
C LEU A 50 -15.44 -12.40 20.87
N ASP A 51 -16.19 -13.02 21.77
CA ASP A 51 -16.97 -12.32 22.79
C ASP A 51 -16.17 -11.97 24.05
N ASN A 52 -14.86 -12.29 24.09
CA ASN A 52 -13.98 -11.98 25.20
C ASN A 52 -13.17 -10.69 24.93
N PRO A 53 -13.47 -9.56 25.61
CA PRO A 53 -12.72 -8.31 25.45
C PRO A 53 -11.23 -8.43 25.82
N GLU A 54 -10.89 -9.32 26.75
CA GLU A 54 -9.51 -9.54 27.20
C GLU A 54 -8.68 -10.20 26.10
N ALA A 55 -9.28 -11.10 25.30
CA ALA A 55 -8.62 -11.70 24.16
C ALA A 55 -8.30 -10.68 23.07
N ILE A 56 -9.24 -9.77 22.77
CA ILE A 56 -9.01 -8.65 21.83
C ILE A 56 -7.91 -7.71 22.33
N ASN A 57 -7.92 -7.36 23.62
CA ASN A 57 -6.88 -6.52 24.22
C ASN A 57 -5.49 -7.19 24.20
N ALA A 58 -5.44 -8.50 24.45
CA ALA A 58 -4.23 -9.29 24.35
C ALA A 58 -3.71 -9.36 22.91
N ALA A 59 -4.61 -9.55 21.93
CA ALA A 59 -4.27 -9.50 20.51
C ALA A 59 -3.70 -8.14 20.10
N TYR A 60 -4.35 -7.05 20.49
CA TYR A 60 -3.84 -5.69 20.23
C TYR A 60 -2.46 -5.48 20.83
N SER A 61 -2.25 -5.89 22.09
CA SER A 61 -0.96 -5.78 22.78
C SER A 61 0.13 -6.62 22.11
N SER A 62 -0.23 -7.80 21.60
CA SER A 62 0.67 -8.65 20.80
C SER A 62 1.08 -7.97 19.49
N MET A 63 0.11 -7.38 18.78
CA MET A 63 0.38 -6.64 17.53
C MET A 63 1.30 -5.44 17.76
N ILE A 64 1.10 -4.69 18.85
CA ILE A 64 1.98 -3.58 19.21
C ILE A 64 3.42 -4.06 19.39
N LYS A 65 3.65 -5.15 20.14
CA LYS A 65 5.00 -5.70 20.35
C LYS A 65 5.67 -6.12 19.03
N LYS A 66 4.96 -6.85 18.17
CA LYS A 66 5.49 -7.26 16.86
C LYS A 66 5.81 -6.05 15.97
N MET A 67 4.97 -5.03 16.02
CA MET A 67 5.17 -3.80 15.27
C MET A 67 6.35 -2.96 15.83
N GLU A 68 6.58 -2.97 17.14
CA GLU A 68 7.75 -2.36 17.78
C GLU A 68 9.08 -3.02 17.36
N GLU A 69 9.07 -4.31 17.07
CA GLU A 69 10.24 -5.05 16.56
C GLU A 69 10.55 -4.65 15.10
N LEU A 70 9.51 -4.44 14.28
CA LEU A 70 9.64 -3.99 12.89
C LEU A 70 9.90 -2.47 12.75
N GLU A 71 9.63 -1.71 13.81
CA GLU A 71 9.66 -0.25 13.79
C GLU A 71 10.96 0.36 13.23
N PRO A 72 12.17 -0.11 13.60
CA PRO A 72 13.40 0.49 13.11
C PRO A 72 13.60 0.31 11.60
N GLU A 73 13.20 -0.83 11.05
CA GLU A 73 13.25 -1.09 9.61
C GLU A 73 12.19 -0.26 8.89
N ALA A 74 10.96 -0.29 9.41
CA ALA A 74 9.84 0.43 8.83
C ALA A 74 10.07 1.94 8.82
N ARG A 75 10.68 2.51 9.86
CA ARG A 75 10.99 3.95 9.93
C ARG A 75 11.98 4.39 8.86
N ARG A 76 12.88 3.52 8.39
CA ARG A 76 13.85 3.85 7.33
C ARG A 76 13.19 4.16 5.99
N PHE A 77 11.99 3.65 5.73
CA PHE A 77 11.22 3.97 4.52
C PHE A 77 10.81 5.45 4.44
N TYR A 78 10.90 6.16 5.55
CA TYR A 78 10.41 7.51 5.66
C TYR A 78 11.51 8.58 5.63
N GLU A 79 12.81 8.19 5.59
CA GLU A 79 14.08 8.97 5.45
C GLU A 79 14.20 10.33 6.18
N ILE A 80 13.20 11.20 6.08
CA ILE A 80 12.98 12.37 6.91
C ILE A 80 12.44 11.91 8.26
N LEU A 81 13.14 12.25 9.34
CA LEU A 81 12.73 12.00 10.72
C LEU A 81 11.26 12.42 10.91
N SER A 82 10.35 11.45 10.88
CA SER A 82 8.98 11.70 11.33
C SER A 82 9.09 12.19 12.77
N PRO A 83 8.54 13.37 13.11
CA PRO A 83 8.62 13.91 14.47
C PRO A 83 7.89 13.06 15.51
N LEU A 84 7.25 11.98 15.07
CA LEU A 84 6.54 11.02 15.90
C LEU A 84 7.50 10.23 16.77
N ASN A 85 7.11 10.06 18.03
CA ASN A 85 7.77 9.12 18.91
C ASN A 85 7.53 7.66 18.44
N LYS A 86 8.21 6.71 19.09
CA LYS A 86 8.11 5.29 18.74
C LYS A 86 6.66 4.79 18.83
N ASP A 87 5.99 5.05 19.94
CA ASP A 87 4.65 4.54 20.24
C ASP A 87 3.60 5.05 19.26
N GLU A 88 3.64 6.35 18.93
CA GLU A 88 2.77 6.96 17.94
C GLU A 88 2.98 6.35 16.56
N PHE A 89 4.23 6.20 16.15
CA PHE A 89 4.57 5.62 14.85
C PHE A 89 4.09 4.17 14.74
N VAL A 90 4.33 3.35 15.76
CA VAL A 90 3.86 1.96 15.85
C VAL A 90 2.34 1.87 15.74
N LYS A 91 1.61 2.69 16.51
CA LYS A 91 0.15 2.71 16.48
C LYS A 91 -0.40 3.09 15.10
N LEU A 92 0.24 4.03 14.41
CA LEU A 92 -0.18 4.44 13.08
C LEU A 92 0.10 3.37 12.02
N MET A 93 1.25 2.70 12.10
CA MET A 93 1.54 1.57 11.22
C MET A 93 0.56 0.42 11.43
N LEU A 94 0.24 0.09 12.68
CA LEU A 94 -0.76 -0.93 13.00
C LEU A 94 -2.12 -0.52 12.44
N LEU A 95 -2.59 0.69 12.76
CA LEU A 95 -3.88 1.19 12.30
C LEU A 95 -3.99 1.21 10.76
N GLY A 96 -2.94 1.68 10.09
CA GLY A 96 -2.87 1.73 8.63
C GLY A 96 -2.76 0.35 8.00
N GLY A 97 -1.88 -0.49 8.51
CA GLY A 97 -1.65 -1.83 8.00
C GLY A 97 -2.89 -2.70 8.14
N SER A 98 -3.50 -2.73 9.34
CA SER A 98 -4.74 -3.46 9.58
C SER A 98 -5.87 -2.99 8.69
N PHE A 99 -5.97 -1.68 8.42
CA PHE A 99 -6.94 -1.17 7.44
C PHE A 99 -6.72 -1.76 6.04
N ILE A 100 -5.49 -1.77 5.52
CA ILE A 100 -5.17 -2.34 4.20
C ILE A 100 -5.52 -3.83 4.16
N ILE A 101 -5.07 -4.58 5.16
CA ILE A 101 -5.27 -6.04 5.22
C ILE A 101 -6.75 -6.38 5.26
N GLU A 102 -7.51 -5.77 6.17
CA GLU A 102 -8.95 -6.01 6.29
C GLU A 102 -9.69 -5.57 5.03
N PHE A 103 -9.31 -4.44 4.43
CA PHE A 103 -9.89 -3.98 3.15
C PHE A 103 -9.65 -4.98 2.01
N PHE A 104 -8.46 -5.55 1.90
CA PHE A 104 -8.13 -6.56 0.89
C PHE A 104 -8.87 -7.88 1.12
N ILE A 105 -9.04 -8.31 2.37
CA ILE A 105 -9.78 -9.53 2.71
C ILE A 105 -11.26 -9.37 2.32
N ARG A 106 -11.90 -8.29 2.75
CA ARG A 106 -13.30 -8.01 2.41
C ARG A 106 -13.53 -7.91 0.89
N LEU A 107 -12.58 -7.33 0.15
CA LEU A 107 -12.60 -7.29 -1.31
C LEU A 107 -12.52 -8.66 -1.96
N GLY A 108 -11.78 -9.60 -1.37
CA GLY A 108 -11.59 -10.94 -1.92
C GLY A 108 -12.72 -11.92 -1.60
N GLN A 109 -13.43 -11.70 -0.49
CA GLN A 109 -14.51 -12.58 0.00
C GLN A 109 -15.92 -12.09 -0.37
N ASP A 110 -16.04 -11.02 -1.17
CA ASP A 110 -17.31 -10.33 -1.47
C ASP A 110 -18.11 -9.88 -0.21
N GLU A 111 -17.44 -9.80 0.94
CA GLU A 111 -18.01 -9.37 2.24
C GLU A 111 -18.38 -7.88 2.27
N ILE A 112 -17.99 -7.14 1.24
CA ILE A 112 -18.30 -5.74 0.98
C ILE A 112 -19.81 -5.45 0.95
N SER A 113 -20.64 -6.46 0.72
CA SER A 113 -22.10 -6.34 0.68
C SER A 113 -22.80 -6.59 2.03
N ILE A 114 -22.08 -7.05 3.07
CA ILE A 114 -22.70 -7.66 4.25
C ILE A 114 -22.97 -6.66 5.39
N HIS A 115 -22.34 -5.48 5.37
CA HIS A 115 -22.59 -4.42 6.36
C HIS A 115 -23.24 -3.19 5.73
N ASP A 116 -24.57 -3.10 5.80
CA ASP A 116 -25.39 -1.99 5.25
C ASP A 116 -24.95 -0.58 5.69
N GLN A 117 -24.17 -0.47 6.77
CA GLN A 117 -23.68 0.79 7.33
C GLN A 117 -22.23 1.14 6.97
N ASP A 118 -21.49 0.24 6.32
CA ASP A 118 -20.10 0.50 5.92
C ASP A 118 -20.07 1.25 4.56
N PRO A 119 -19.61 2.52 4.50
CA PRO A 119 -19.48 3.21 3.23
C PRO A 119 -18.19 2.87 2.48
N ILE A 120 -17.21 2.20 3.11
CA ILE A 120 -15.91 1.86 2.53
C ILE A 120 -16.06 1.10 1.20
N PRO A 121 -16.95 0.10 1.07
CA PRO A 121 -17.39 -0.47 -0.20
C PRO A 121 -17.63 0.54 -1.34
N ARG A 122 -18.43 1.58 -1.06
CA ARG A 122 -18.82 2.60 -2.04
C ARG A 122 -17.68 3.53 -2.41
N TRP A 123 -16.65 3.60 -1.57
CA TRP A 123 -15.47 4.41 -1.79
C TRP A 123 -14.26 3.60 -2.25
N ARG A 124 -14.44 2.32 -2.59
CA ARG A 124 -13.37 1.41 -3.02
C ARG A 124 -12.37 2.08 -3.97
N ASP A 125 -12.84 2.67 -5.06
CA ASP A 125 -11.96 3.23 -6.09
C ASP A 125 -11.14 4.42 -5.57
N TYR A 126 -11.75 5.30 -4.76
CA TYR A 126 -11.05 6.41 -4.11
C TYR A 126 -10.01 5.92 -3.10
N ILE A 127 -10.33 4.87 -2.34
CA ILE A 127 -9.40 4.26 -1.39
C ILE A 127 -8.22 3.66 -2.14
N LEU A 128 -8.48 2.88 -3.20
CA LEU A 128 -7.42 2.27 -3.99
C LEU A 128 -6.52 3.32 -4.64
N LEU A 129 -7.08 4.43 -5.12
CA LEU A 129 -6.29 5.57 -5.62
C LEU A 129 -5.39 6.14 -4.53
N ASP A 130 -5.90 6.30 -3.31
CA ASP A 130 -5.10 6.75 -2.18
C ASP A 130 -3.99 5.75 -1.81
N LEU A 131 -4.26 4.44 -1.85
CA LEU A 131 -3.30 3.37 -1.50
C LEU A 131 -2.06 3.34 -2.41
N ILE A 132 -2.17 3.88 -3.63
CA ILE A 132 -1.07 3.88 -4.60
C ILE A 132 -0.31 5.20 -4.66
N LEU A 133 -0.69 6.19 -3.84
CA LEU A 133 0.05 7.45 -3.73
C LEU A 133 1.40 7.21 -3.05
N VAL A 134 2.44 7.84 -3.57
CA VAL A 134 3.81 7.78 -3.02
C VAL A 134 3.83 8.22 -1.56
N GLU A 135 3.04 9.24 -1.23
CA GLU A 135 2.92 9.79 0.13
C GLU A 135 2.17 8.88 1.12
N ASN A 136 1.50 7.82 0.63
CA ASN A 136 0.61 6.95 1.41
C ASN A 136 1.05 5.47 1.37
N GLN A 137 2.36 5.22 1.43
CA GLN A 137 2.92 3.87 1.40
C GLN A 137 3.25 3.37 2.80
N LEU A 138 3.02 2.08 3.04
CA LEU A 138 3.60 1.32 4.14
C LEU A 138 4.65 0.35 3.61
N PRO A 139 5.71 0.05 4.39
CA PRO A 139 6.59 -1.06 4.10
C PRO A 139 5.79 -2.36 3.95
N PHE A 140 6.11 -3.17 2.95
CA PHE A 140 5.39 -4.42 2.69
C PHE A 140 5.59 -5.43 3.82
N SER A 141 6.74 -5.40 4.50
CA SER A 141 7.01 -6.24 5.67
C SER A 141 6.01 -6.01 6.82
N VAL A 142 5.48 -4.80 6.97
CA VAL A 142 4.38 -4.50 7.91
C VAL A 142 3.12 -5.26 7.51
N LEU A 143 2.79 -5.29 6.21
CA LEU A 143 1.62 -6.00 5.71
C LEU A 143 1.79 -7.51 5.80
N GLU A 144 2.97 -8.03 5.51
CA GLU A 144 3.31 -9.46 5.65
C GLU A 144 3.14 -9.92 7.10
N MET A 145 3.76 -9.21 8.04
CA MET A 145 3.64 -9.53 9.46
C MET A 145 2.17 -9.54 9.90
N LEU A 146 1.39 -8.50 9.60
CA LEU A 146 -0.02 -8.45 9.99
C LEU A 146 -0.85 -9.57 9.34
N TYR A 147 -0.56 -9.93 8.08
CA TYR A 147 -1.30 -10.97 7.38
C TYR A 147 -1.03 -12.37 7.93
N ASP A 148 0.19 -12.61 8.43
CA ASP A 148 0.60 -13.88 9.03
C ASP A 148 -0.07 -14.14 10.39
N GLU A 149 -0.51 -13.08 11.09
CA GLU A 149 -1.19 -13.17 12.38
C GLU A 149 -2.65 -13.59 12.30
N ILE A 150 -3.24 -13.60 11.10
CA ILE A 150 -4.63 -14.00 10.92
C ILE A 150 -4.76 -15.50 11.19
N LYS A 151 -5.69 -15.88 12.05
CA LYS A 151 -5.99 -17.28 12.39
C LYS A 151 -7.10 -17.88 11.56
N GLU A 152 -8.01 -17.06 11.05
CA GLU A 152 -9.07 -17.52 10.16
C GLU A 152 -8.48 -18.19 8.90
N PRO A 153 -9.09 -19.29 8.42
CA PRO A 153 -8.70 -19.89 7.15
C PRO A 153 -8.77 -18.88 6.00
N ARG A 154 -7.72 -18.84 5.18
CA ARG A 154 -7.62 -17.93 4.03
C ARG A 154 -7.39 -18.75 2.76
N ASP A 155 -8.18 -18.47 1.73
CA ASP A 155 -8.01 -19.08 0.41
C ASP A 155 -6.92 -18.39 -0.43
N LEU A 156 -6.58 -17.15 -0.04
CA LEU A 156 -5.66 -16.29 -0.75
C LEU A 156 -4.40 -16.04 0.09
N THR A 157 -3.31 -15.71 -0.59
CA THR A 157 -2.11 -15.13 0.05
C THR A 157 -2.20 -13.61 0.00
N LEU A 158 -1.41 -12.90 0.81
CA LEU A 158 -1.33 -11.43 0.78
C LEU A 158 -1.14 -10.89 -0.66
N ILE A 159 -0.22 -11.49 -1.42
CA ILE A 159 0.04 -11.09 -2.81
C ILE A 159 -1.19 -11.31 -3.69
N LYS A 160 -1.91 -12.43 -3.54
CA LYS A 160 -3.14 -12.68 -4.32
C LYS A 160 -4.24 -11.68 -3.95
N SER A 161 -4.43 -11.39 -2.66
CA SER A 161 -5.38 -10.39 -2.20
C SER A 161 -5.05 -8.99 -2.74
N ALA A 162 -3.77 -8.58 -2.67
CA ALA A 162 -3.29 -7.34 -3.26
C ALA A 162 -3.49 -7.30 -4.78
N GLN A 163 -3.21 -8.40 -5.49
CA GLN A 163 -3.40 -8.50 -6.94
C GLN A 163 -4.88 -8.33 -7.33
N MET A 164 -5.80 -8.93 -6.57
CA MET A 164 -7.24 -8.78 -6.80
C MET A 164 -7.71 -7.34 -6.54
N ALA A 165 -7.28 -6.75 -5.44
CA ALA A 165 -7.65 -5.38 -5.07
C ALA A 165 -7.11 -4.35 -6.07
N LEU A 166 -5.84 -4.49 -6.46
CA LEU A 166 -5.11 -3.54 -7.32
C LEU A 166 -5.24 -3.85 -8.82
N GLN A 167 -6.07 -4.82 -9.21
CA GLN A 167 -6.30 -5.21 -10.60
C GLN A 167 -6.49 -4.01 -11.56
N PRO A 168 -7.21 -2.93 -11.21
CA PRO A 168 -7.36 -1.76 -12.09
C PRO A 168 -6.04 -1.08 -12.47
N PHE A 169 -5.00 -1.19 -11.64
CA PHE A 169 -3.69 -0.55 -11.83
C PHE A 169 -2.63 -1.51 -12.39
N LEU A 170 -2.95 -2.79 -12.48
CA LEU A 170 -2.04 -3.84 -12.92
C LEU A 170 -2.15 -4.08 -14.44
N PRO A 171 -1.05 -4.49 -15.08
CA PRO A 171 -1.07 -4.80 -16.51
C PRO A 171 -2.00 -6.00 -16.82
N LYS A 172 -2.81 -5.87 -17.87
CA LYS A 172 -3.67 -6.96 -18.36
C LYS A 172 -2.84 -8.13 -18.91
N GLY A 173 -3.32 -9.36 -18.68
CA GLY A 173 -2.81 -10.56 -19.34
C GLY A 173 -1.55 -11.17 -18.72
N ILE A 174 -1.37 -11.02 -17.40
CA ILE A 174 -0.27 -11.64 -16.65
C ILE A 174 -0.81 -12.42 -15.46
N HIS A 175 -0.26 -13.62 -15.27
CA HIS A 175 -0.19 -14.21 -13.94
C HIS A 175 1.02 -13.59 -13.23
N HIS A 176 0.81 -12.87 -12.13
CA HIS A 176 1.82 -12.05 -11.44
C HIS A 176 2.84 -12.91 -10.67
N PHE A 177 3.25 -14.03 -11.24
CA PHE A 177 4.19 -14.98 -10.68
C PHE A 177 5.61 -14.40 -10.68
N GLY A 178 6.32 -14.61 -9.56
CA GLY A 178 7.75 -14.31 -9.45
C GLY A 178 8.10 -12.87 -9.05
N ILE A 179 7.13 -12.02 -8.71
CA ILE A 179 7.42 -10.70 -8.11
C ILE A 179 7.81 -10.93 -6.64
N THR A 180 9.06 -10.62 -6.31
CA THR A 180 9.63 -10.78 -4.97
C THR A 180 10.24 -9.49 -4.45
N ASN A 181 10.65 -9.50 -3.18
CA ASN A 181 11.32 -8.38 -2.51
C ASN A 181 10.52 -7.07 -2.61
N ILE A 182 9.19 -7.17 -2.46
CA ILE A 182 8.28 -6.03 -2.60
C ILE A 182 8.55 -5.07 -1.47
N LYS A 183 8.81 -3.79 -1.79
CA LYS A 183 9.06 -2.77 -0.78
C LYS A 183 7.78 -2.19 -0.19
N HIS A 184 6.80 -1.92 -1.03
CA HIS A 184 5.48 -1.36 -0.68
C HIS A 184 4.51 -1.60 -1.85
N LEU A 185 3.21 -1.26 -1.71
CA LEU A 185 2.18 -1.54 -2.72
C LEU A 185 2.47 -0.88 -4.09
N LEU A 186 2.97 0.35 -4.09
CA LEU A 186 3.35 1.03 -5.32
C LEU A 186 4.58 0.38 -5.99
N ASP A 187 5.56 -0.14 -5.22
CA ASP A 187 6.67 -0.92 -5.77
C ASP A 187 6.18 -2.23 -6.40
N TYR A 188 5.18 -2.88 -5.80
CA TYR A 188 4.53 -4.05 -6.38
C TYR A 188 3.91 -3.75 -7.75
N ILE A 189 3.16 -2.63 -7.87
CA ILE A 189 2.58 -2.19 -9.15
C ILE A 189 3.69 -1.90 -10.16
N HIS A 190 4.71 -1.15 -9.77
CA HIS A 190 5.84 -0.81 -10.64
C HIS A 190 6.54 -2.06 -11.16
N LYS A 191 6.89 -3.01 -10.29
CA LYS A 191 7.50 -4.30 -10.66
C LYS A 191 6.60 -5.13 -11.56
N SER A 192 5.28 -5.11 -11.34
CA SER A 192 4.32 -5.79 -12.22
C SER A 192 4.37 -5.26 -13.64
N HIS A 193 4.42 -3.93 -13.82
CA HIS A 193 4.57 -3.30 -15.13
C HIS A 193 5.92 -3.59 -15.78
N VAL A 194 7.02 -3.49 -15.03
CA VAL A 194 8.38 -3.79 -15.54
C VAL A 194 8.49 -5.24 -16.02
N SER A 195 7.97 -6.18 -15.23
CA SER A 195 7.90 -7.60 -15.60
C SER A 195 7.10 -7.82 -16.90
N ASN A 196 5.98 -7.12 -17.07
CA ASN A 196 5.19 -7.19 -18.31
C ASN A 196 5.95 -6.73 -19.54
N ILE A 197 6.64 -5.60 -19.43
CA ILE A 197 7.41 -5.01 -20.53
C ILE A 197 8.54 -5.97 -20.93
N ALA A 198 9.28 -6.49 -19.95
CA ALA A 198 10.33 -7.46 -20.19
C ALA A 198 9.80 -8.71 -20.93
N ARG A 199 8.65 -9.24 -20.50
CA ARG A 199 8.02 -10.41 -21.16
C ARG A 199 7.59 -10.10 -22.59
N LYS A 200 6.93 -8.96 -22.84
CA LYS A 200 6.54 -8.56 -24.20
C LYS A 200 7.75 -8.42 -25.12
N ASN A 201 8.86 -7.87 -24.62
CA ASN A 201 10.09 -7.78 -25.38
C ASN A 201 10.71 -9.16 -25.69
N CYS A 202 10.66 -10.11 -24.74
CA CYS A 202 11.09 -11.49 -24.98
C CYS A 202 10.22 -12.23 -26.00
N CYS A 203 8.89 -12.08 -25.92
CA CYS A 203 7.95 -12.71 -26.85
C CYS A 203 7.93 -12.04 -28.24
N ASN A 204 8.24 -10.75 -28.32
CA ASN A 204 8.34 -10.04 -29.60
C ASN A 204 9.68 -10.32 -30.30
N ARG A 205 10.77 -10.62 -29.57
CA ARG A 205 12.03 -11.08 -30.20
C ARG A 205 11.90 -12.40 -30.95
N SER A 206 10.91 -13.23 -30.63
CA SER A 206 10.61 -14.47 -31.34
C SER A 206 9.62 -14.31 -32.50
N ARG A 207 9.10 -13.10 -32.75
CA ARG A 207 8.27 -12.78 -33.92
C ARG A 207 8.71 -11.45 -34.55
N SER A 208 9.50 -11.60 -35.62
CA SER A 208 9.86 -10.60 -36.64
C SER A 208 10.66 -9.36 -36.20
N GLU A 209 11.83 -9.20 -36.84
CA GLU A 209 12.51 -7.93 -37.05
C GLU A 209 11.52 -6.89 -37.60
N THR A 210 11.13 -5.93 -36.77
CA THR A 210 10.69 -4.60 -37.19
C THR A 210 10.84 -3.70 -35.97
N GLU A 211 11.77 -2.75 -36.07
CA GLU A 211 12.11 -1.81 -35.02
C GLU A 211 10.88 -1.00 -34.60
N ILE A 212 10.35 -1.27 -33.41
CA ILE A 212 9.45 -0.35 -32.71
C ILE A 212 10.34 0.46 -31.76
N PRO A 213 10.36 1.80 -31.82
CA PRO A 213 11.26 2.60 -31.00
C PRO A 213 10.96 2.36 -29.52
N SER A 214 11.95 1.85 -28.80
CA SER A 214 11.94 1.73 -27.35
C SER A 214 11.51 3.06 -26.73
N LEU A 215 10.42 3.08 -25.97
CA LEU A 215 10.09 4.21 -25.10
C LEU A 215 11.01 4.18 -23.87
N GLU A 216 12.31 4.38 -24.10
CA GLU A 216 13.25 4.72 -23.03
C GLU A 216 12.98 6.16 -22.61
N PHE A 217 12.54 6.37 -21.37
CA PHE A 217 12.61 7.70 -20.78
C PHE A 217 14.09 8.06 -20.61
N PRO A 218 14.63 9.05 -21.35
CA PRO A 218 16.07 9.29 -21.35
C PRO A 218 16.47 9.91 -20.00
N HIS A 219 17.47 9.33 -19.33
CA HIS A 219 18.06 9.95 -18.14
C HIS A 219 18.66 11.33 -18.47
N ALA A 220 18.79 12.19 -17.46
CA ALA A 220 19.19 13.59 -17.59
C ALA A 220 20.43 13.82 -18.48
N THR A 221 21.41 12.91 -18.44
CA THR A 221 22.62 12.94 -19.27
C THR A 221 22.33 12.79 -20.77
N LYS A 222 21.34 11.95 -21.14
CA LYS A 222 20.96 11.69 -22.53
C LYS A 222 20.15 12.88 -23.09
N LEU A 223 19.33 13.53 -22.26
CA LEU A 223 18.62 14.77 -22.60
C LEU A 223 19.58 15.95 -22.80
N HIS A 224 20.60 16.08 -21.94
CA HIS A 224 21.61 17.12 -22.11
C HIS A 224 22.38 16.97 -23.43
N LYS A 225 22.80 15.75 -23.78
CA LYS A 225 23.48 15.48 -25.07
C LYS A 225 22.59 15.80 -26.27
N ALA A 226 21.26 15.72 -26.12
CA ALA A 226 20.29 16.13 -27.14
C ALA A 226 20.00 17.65 -27.17
N GLY A 227 20.77 18.47 -26.44
CA GLY A 227 20.63 19.93 -26.43
C GLY A 227 19.51 20.46 -25.52
N ILE A 228 18.84 19.58 -24.76
CA ILE A 228 17.80 19.98 -23.81
C ILE A 228 18.48 20.52 -22.55
N LYS A 229 18.37 21.84 -22.33
CA LYS A 229 18.94 22.51 -21.16
C LYS A 229 18.03 22.34 -19.94
N LEU A 230 18.47 21.55 -18.97
CA LEU A 230 17.80 21.42 -17.67
C LEU A 230 18.22 22.61 -16.79
N LYS A 231 17.24 23.37 -16.29
CA LYS A 231 17.49 24.43 -15.30
C LYS A 231 17.31 23.85 -13.89
N GLY A 232 18.37 23.89 -13.09
CA GLY A 232 18.28 23.73 -11.65
C GLY A 232 17.48 24.89 -11.05
N VAL A 233 16.72 24.61 -10.01
CA VAL A 233 16.04 25.64 -9.22
C VAL A 233 16.74 25.62 -7.87
N ASP A 234 17.41 26.72 -7.53
CA ASP A 234 18.01 26.89 -6.22
C ASP A 234 16.89 26.95 -5.16
N ALA A 235 17.04 26.14 -4.12
CA ALA A 235 16.18 26.21 -2.95
C ALA A 235 16.64 27.41 -2.11
N GLU A 236 15.84 28.48 -2.09
CA GLU A 236 15.98 29.50 -1.05
C GLU A 236 15.60 28.87 0.30
N CYS A 237 16.57 28.90 1.23
CA CYS A 237 16.49 28.31 2.57
C CYS A 237 15.39 28.91 3.44
#